data_AF-A0A2I2Y6C5-F1
#
_entry.id   AF-A0A2I2Y6C5-F1
#
_cell.length_a   1.000
_cell.length_b   1.000
_cell.length_c   1.000
_cell.angle_alpha   90.00
_cell.angle_beta   90.00
_cell.angle_gamma   90.00
#
_symmetry.space_group_name_H-M   'P 1'
#
loop_
_entity.id
_entity.type
_entity.pdbx_description
1 polymer ?
#
loop_
_entity_poly.entity_id
_entity_poly.type
_entity_poly.pdbx_seq_one_letter_code
_entity_poly.pdbx_strand_id
1 'polypeptide(L)'
;LGTLRAMEGEDVEDDQLLQKLRASRRRFQRRMQRLIEKYNQPFEDTPVVQMATLTYETPQGLRIWGGRLIKERNEGEIQDSSVKPADRTDGSVQAAAWGPELPSHRTVLGAACSASKPFEK
;
A
#
# COMPACT_ATOMS: atom_id res chain seq x y z
N LEU A 1 58.64 -5.61 -39.87
CA LEU A 1 58.31 -4.49 -38.96
C LEU A 1 57.26 -3.65 -39.68
N GLY A 2 55.99 -3.57 -39.36
CA GLY A 2 55.17 -4.10 -38.27
C GLY A 2 53.83 -3.35 -38.37
N THR A 3 52.71 -4.07 -38.46
CA THR A 3 51.36 -3.46 -38.42
C THR A 3 50.34 -4.54 -38.05
N LEU A 4 50.20 -4.82 -36.75
CA LEU A 4 49.16 -5.72 -36.20
C LEU A 4 48.54 -5.17 -34.90
N ARG A 5 48.64 -3.87 -34.62
CA ARG A 5 48.30 -3.32 -33.29
C ARG A 5 47.05 -2.44 -33.22
N ALA A 6 46.12 -2.56 -34.16
CA ALA A 6 44.90 -1.73 -34.16
C ALA A 6 43.60 -2.51 -33.89
N MET A 7 43.60 -3.85 -33.94
CA MET A 7 42.39 -4.67 -33.76
C MET A 7 42.24 -5.29 -32.36
N GLU A 8 43.19 -5.12 -31.44
CA GLU A 8 43.10 -5.69 -30.08
C GLU A 8 42.26 -4.84 -29.10
N GLY A 9 41.87 -3.62 -29.47
CA GLY A 9 41.15 -2.70 -28.57
C GLY A 9 39.65 -2.98 -28.47
N GLU A 10 39.01 -3.31 -29.60
CA GLU A 10 37.55 -3.49 -29.70
C GLU A 10 37.11 -4.82 -29.09
N ASP A 11 37.83 -5.91 -29.36
CA ASP A 11 37.53 -7.25 -28.80
C ASP A 11 37.65 -7.27 -27.27
N VAL A 12 38.60 -6.52 -26.69
CA VAL A 12 38.82 -6.43 -25.24
C VAL A 12 37.74 -5.60 -24.54
N GLU A 13 37.21 -4.56 -25.18
CA GLU A 13 36.08 -3.78 -24.65
C GLU A 13 34.77 -4.56 -24.69
N ASP A 14 34.53 -5.30 -25.76
CA ASP A 14 33.38 -6.20 -25.88
C ASP A 14 33.43 -7.32 -24.83
N ASP A 15 34.61 -7.89 -24.57
CA ASP A 15 34.81 -8.87 -23.50
C ASP A 15 34.55 -8.28 -22.10
N GLN A 16 34.98 -7.03 -21.84
CA GLN A 16 34.69 -6.33 -20.59
C GLN A 16 33.19 -6.02 -20.43
N LEU A 17 32.52 -5.60 -21.50
CA LEU A 17 31.08 -5.37 -21.51
C LEU A 17 30.34 -6.68 -21.21
N LEU A 18 30.69 -7.77 -21.89
CA LEU A 18 30.12 -9.09 -21.64
C LEU A 18 30.37 -9.56 -20.21
N GLN A 19 31.55 -9.30 -19.64
CA GLN A 19 31.84 -9.60 -18.24
C GLN A 19 30.94 -8.81 -17.28
N LYS A 20 30.76 -7.50 -17.52
CA LYS A 20 29.85 -6.64 -16.73
C LYS A 20 28.40 -7.08 -16.86
N LEU A 21 27.94 -7.45 -18.06
CA LEU A 21 26.60 -7.96 -18.30
C LEU A 21 26.37 -9.30 -17.58
N ARG A 22 27.31 -10.24 -17.66
CA ARG A 22 27.26 -11.50 -16.90
C ARG A 22 27.21 -11.25 -15.40
N ALA A 23 28.01 -10.31 -14.89
CA ALA A 23 27.97 -9.93 -13.47
C ALA A 23 26.64 -9.28 -13.09
N SER A 24 26.11 -8.38 -13.93
CA SER A 24 24.80 -7.73 -13.74
C SER A 24 23.67 -8.76 -13.68
N ARG A 25 23.62 -9.68 -14.65
CA ARG A 25 22.65 -10.77 -14.70
C ARG A 25 22.68 -11.61 -13.41
N ARG A 26 23.88 -12.01 -12.96
CA ARG A 26 24.03 -12.80 -11.72
C ARG A 26 23.54 -12.03 -10.49
N ARG A 27 23.83 -10.73 -10.39
CA ARG A 27 23.33 -9.90 -9.27
C ARG A 27 21.81 -9.79 -9.30
N PHE A 28 21.23 -9.56 -10.48
CA PHE A 28 19.78 -9.47 -10.66
C PHE A 28 19.10 -10.78 -10.29
N GLN A 29 19.58 -11.92 -10.83
CA GLN A 29 19.04 -13.25 -10.54
C GLN A 29 19.06 -13.56 -9.03
N ARG A 30 20.19 -13.32 -8.36
CA ARG A 30 20.29 -13.50 -6.90
C ARG A 30 19.35 -12.58 -6.14
N ARG A 31 19.17 -11.33 -6.57
CA ARG A 31 18.28 -10.38 -5.91
C ARG A 31 16.81 -10.81 -6.07
N MET A 32 16.42 -11.23 -7.26
CA MET A 32 15.06 -11.71 -7.53
C MET A 32 14.76 -12.97 -6.74
N GLN A 33 15.70 -13.92 -6.69
CA GLN A 33 15.55 -15.14 -5.90
C GLN A 33 15.30 -14.84 -4.42
N ARG A 34 16.08 -13.94 -3.83
CA ARG A 34 15.86 -13.48 -2.44
C ARG A 34 14.53 -12.76 -2.25
N LEU A 35 14.04 -12.04 -3.26
CA LEU A 35 12.76 -11.36 -3.18
C LEU A 35 11.61 -12.37 -3.14
N ILE A 36 11.67 -13.39 -3.99
CA ILE A 36 10.71 -14.49 -3.98
C ILE A 36 10.74 -15.19 -2.62
N GLU A 37 11.92 -15.61 -2.14
CA GLU A 37 12.06 -16.26 -0.83
C GLU A 37 11.51 -15.40 0.32
N LYS A 38 11.73 -14.08 0.27
CA LYS A 38 11.23 -13.15 1.29
C LYS A 38 9.70 -13.02 1.30
N TYR A 39 9.07 -13.03 0.13
CA TYR A 39 7.63 -12.74 0.00
C TYR A 39 6.77 -13.99 -0.24
N ASN A 40 7.38 -15.17 -0.42
CA ASN A 40 6.66 -16.45 -0.59
C ASN A 40 6.34 -17.13 0.74
N GLN A 41 5.75 -16.38 1.66
CA GLN A 41 5.25 -16.87 2.93
C GLN A 41 3.91 -16.20 3.22
N PRO A 42 3.03 -16.83 4.01
CA PRO A 42 1.81 -16.19 4.46
C PRO A 42 2.11 -14.94 5.29
N PHE A 43 1.24 -13.95 5.18
CA PHE A 43 1.29 -12.71 5.94
C PHE A 43 -0.05 -12.47 6.64
N GLU A 44 -0.55 -13.49 7.35
CA GLU A 44 -1.91 -13.56 7.90
C GLU A 44 -2.25 -12.38 8.81
N ASP A 45 -1.34 -11.99 9.71
CA ASP A 45 -1.56 -10.90 10.68
C ASP A 45 -1.05 -9.53 10.20
N THR A 46 -0.82 -9.38 8.89
CA THR A 46 -0.34 -8.11 8.33
C THR A 46 -1.48 -7.22 7.84
N PRO A 47 -1.32 -5.90 7.88
CA PRO A 47 -2.39 -5.00 7.48
C PRO A 47 -2.68 -5.11 5.98
N VAL A 48 -3.97 -5.23 5.64
CA VAL A 48 -4.45 -5.22 4.26
C VAL A 48 -4.72 -3.79 3.83
N VAL A 49 -4.23 -3.43 2.64
CA VAL A 49 -4.50 -2.13 2.03
C VAL A 49 -5.84 -2.17 1.31
N GLN A 50 -6.75 -1.28 1.68
CA GLN A 50 -7.99 -1.05 0.94
C GLN A 50 -7.66 -0.28 -0.34
N MET A 51 -7.74 -0.96 -1.49
CA MET A 51 -7.27 -0.41 -2.77
C MET A 51 -8.13 0.76 -3.29
N ALA A 52 -9.41 0.83 -2.93
CA ALA A 52 -10.31 1.93 -3.33
C ALA A 52 -9.90 3.29 -2.73
N THR A 53 -9.35 3.27 -1.52
CA THR A 53 -8.97 4.47 -0.76
C THR A 53 -7.46 4.61 -0.59
N LEU A 54 -6.71 3.56 -0.93
CA LEU A 54 -5.28 3.38 -0.62
C LEU A 54 -4.99 3.61 0.87
N THR A 55 -5.82 3.06 1.75
CA THR A 55 -5.66 3.18 3.20
C THR A 55 -5.52 1.83 3.89
N TYR A 56 -4.85 1.81 5.02
CA TYR A 56 -4.68 0.62 5.86
C TYR A 56 -4.69 1.00 7.34
N GLU A 57 -5.04 0.02 8.17
CA GLU A 57 -5.01 0.17 9.62
C GLU A 57 -3.59 0.01 10.15
N THR A 58 -3.23 0.88 11.09
CA THR A 58 -1.99 0.84 11.84
C THR A 58 -2.30 0.94 13.33
N PRO A 59 -1.36 0.60 14.22
CA PRO A 59 -1.56 0.80 15.66
C PRO A 59 -1.93 2.24 16.05
N GLN A 60 -1.49 3.22 15.27
CA GLN A 60 -1.77 4.66 15.45
C GLN A 60 -3.16 5.07 14.95
N GLY A 61 -3.81 4.24 14.13
CA GLY A 61 -5.08 4.52 13.47
C GLY A 61 -5.02 4.28 11.95
N LEU A 62 -5.91 4.94 11.21
CA LEU A 62 -6.06 4.75 9.77
C LEU A 62 -5.07 5.63 8.99
N ARG A 63 -4.29 5.02 8.08
CA ARG A 63 -3.20 5.69 7.35
C ARG A 63 -3.33 5.49 5.84
N ILE A 64 -2.92 6.49 5.06
CA ILE A 64 -2.73 6.36 3.59
C ILE A 64 -1.46 5.54 3.32
N TRP A 65 -1.55 4.57 2.41
CA TRP A 65 -0.41 3.78 1.93
C TRP A 65 0.69 4.68 1.37
N GLY A 66 1.90 4.61 1.95
CA GLY A 66 3.02 5.51 1.60
C GLY A 66 2.85 6.98 2.03
N GLY A 67 1.80 7.32 2.78
CA GLY A 67 1.43 8.70 3.10
C GLY A 67 1.29 9.00 4.60
N ARG A 68 0.45 10.00 4.92
CA ARG A 68 0.18 10.46 6.30
C ARG A 68 -0.94 9.68 6.99
N LEU A 69 -1.01 9.77 8.32
CA LEU A 69 -2.15 9.32 9.13
C LEU A 69 -3.36 10.22 8.83
N ILE A 70 -4.54 9.63 8.68
CA ILE A 70 -5.78 10.36 8.39
C ILE A 70 -6.78 10.34 9.54
N LYS A 71 -6.68 9.36 10.44
CA LYS A 71 -7.47 9.29 11.66
C LYS A 71 -6.65 8.60 12.74
N GLU A 72 -6.55 9.24 13.90
CA GLU A 72 -5.92 8.65 15.08
C GLU A 72 -6.86 7.62 15.74
N ARG A 73 -6.27 6.62 16.39
CA ARG A 73 -7.01 5.66 17.20
C ARG A 73 -7.47 6.36 18.49
N ASN A 74 -8.77 6.58 18.64
CA ASN A 74 -9.31 7.09 19.90
C ASN A 74 -9.20 5.99 20.96
N GLU A 75 -8.43 6.22 22.03
CA GLU A 75 -8.32 5.29 23.17
C GLU A 75 -9.48 5.44 24.18
N GLY A 76 -10.43 6.34 23.92
CA GLY A 76 -11.55 6.65 24.83
C GLY A 76 -12.90 6.08 24.38
N GLU A 77 -13.40 5.13 25.16
CA GLU A 77 -14.80 4.99 25.58
C GLU A 77 -15.90 4.77 24.51
N ILE A 78 -16.28 3.50 24.34
CA ILE A 78 -17.70 3.16 24.23
C ILE A 78 -18.02 2.36 25.49
N GLN A 79 -18.21 3.07 26.61
CA GLN A 79 -19.17 2.55 27.58
C GLN A 79 -20.51 2.62 26.85
N ASP A 80 -21.08 1.46 26.57
CA ASP A 80 -22.48 1.34 26.25
C ASP A 80 -23.24 2.15 27.30
N SER A 81 -23.74 3.33 26.91
CA SER A 81 -24.79 3.97 27.67
C SER A 81 -25.96 3.02 27.57
N SER A 82 -26.03 2.10 28.54
CA SER A 82 -27.15 1.25 28.81
C SER A 82 -28.32 2.19 29.09
N VAL A 83 -29.05 2.55 28.04
CA VAL A 83 -30.34 3.20 28.13
C VAL A 83 -31.22 2.18 28.83
N LYS A 84 -31.36 2.37 30.15
CA LYS A 84 -32.29 1.65 30.99
C LYS A 84 -33.69 1.79 30.36
N PRO A 85 -34.33 0.71 29.85
CA PRO A 85 -35.71 0.83 29.41
C PRO A 85 -36.56 1.06 30.66
N ALA A 86 -37.16 2.24 30.74
CA ALA A 86 -38.20 2.50 31.71
C ALA A 86 -39.37 1.57 31.39
N ASP A 87 -39.76 0.78 32.39
CA ASP A 87 -40.93 -0.07 32.42
C ASP A 87 -42.18 0.73 32.04
N ARG A 88 -42.71 0.46 30.85
CA ARG A 88 -44.08 0.79 30.46
C ARG A 88 -44.63 -0.37 29.64
N THR A 89 -45.27 -1.28 30.37
CA THR A 89 -46.45 -2.01 29.92
C THR A 89 -47.34 -1.10 29.07
N ASP A 90 -47.53 -1.43 27.78
CA ASP A 90 -48.79 -1.99 27.27
C ASP A 90 -48.81 -1.98 25.72
N GLY A 91 -49.36 -3.04 25.13
CA GLY A 91 -50.07 -2.95 23.86
C GLY A 91 -49.32 -3.03 22.52
N SER A 92 -49.57 -4.15 21.82
CA SER A 92 -49.80 -4.25 20.37
C SER A 92 -48.60 -4.51 19.44
N VAL A 93 -48.44 -5.79 19.10
CA VAL A 93 -47.72 -6.32 17.94
C VAL A 93 -48.36 -5.84 16.64
N GLN A 94 -47.57 -5.24 15.74
CA GLN A 94 -47.80 -5.34 14.29
C GLN A 94 -46.47 -5.17 13.54
N ALA A 95 -46.13 -6.19 12.75
CA ALA A 95 -44.93 -6.28 11.95
C ALA A 95 -45.08 -5.45 10.66
N ALA A 96 -44.21 -4.48 10.47
CA ALA A 96 -43.93 -3.88 9.17
C ALA A 96 -42.41 -3.96 8.95
N ALA A 97 -42.01 -4.75 7.96
CA ALA A 97 -40.62 -4.88 7.55
C ALA A 97 -40.20 -3.59 6.82
N TRP A 98 -39.65 -2.64 7.56
CA TRP A 98 -38.84 -1.54 7.02
C TRP A 98 -37.39 -1.80 7.39
N GLY A 99 -36.58 -2.13 6.37
CA GLY A 99 -35.15 -2.31 6.52
C GLY A 99 -34.47 -0.97 6.89
N PRO A 100 -33.44 -0.96 7.74
CA PRO A 100 -32.67 0.25 8.03
C PRO A 100 -31.96 0.77 6.77
N GLU A 101 -32.20 2.04 6.44
CA GLU A 101 -31.40 2.81 5.49
C GLU A 101 -29.91 2.73 5.83
N LEU A 102 -29.09 2.50 4.79
CA LEU A 102 -27.64 2.59 4.88
C LEU A 102 -27.23 4.05 5.15
N PRO A 103 -26.31 4.31 6.10
CA PRO A 103 -25.85 5.67 6.36
C PRO A 103 -25.14 6.26 5.14
N SER A 104 -25.69 7.39 4.69
CA SER A 104 -25.23 8.23 3.59
C SER A 104 -23.71 8.43 3.57
N HIS A 105 -23.08 7.96 2.49
CA HIS A 105 -21.67 8.18 2.22
C HIS A 105 -21.43 9.66 1.96
N ARG A 106 -20.78 10.34 2.90
CA ARG A 106 -20.31 11.72 2.74
C ARG A 106 -19.26 11.76 1.63
N THR A 107 -19.62 12.34 0.49
CA THR A 107 -18.71 12.63 -0.62
C THR A 107 -17.60 13.56 -0.14
N VAL A 108 -16.36 13.06 -0.06
CA VAL A 108 -15.19 13.91 0.12
C VAL A 108 -14.72 14.34 -1.26
N LEU A 109 -14.94 15.63 -1.57
CA LEU A 109 -14.46 16.28 -2.78
C LEU A 109 -12.95 16.03 -2.94
N GLY A 110 -12.57 15.56 -4.14
CA GLY A 110 -11.19 15.25 -4.50
C GLY A 110 -10.29 16.47 -4.29
N ALA A 111 -9.21 16.28 -3.53
CA ALA A 111 -8.14 17.25 -3.47
C ALA A 111 -7.41 17.26 -4.81
N ALA A 112 -7.35 18.43 -5.44
CA ALA A 112 -6.64 18.65 -6.69
C ALA A 112 -5.14 18.31 -6.51
N CYS A 113 -4.59 17.52 -7.44
CA CYS A 113 -3.16 17.38 -7.60
C CYS A 113 -2.57 18.74 -7.98
N SER A 114 -1.95 19.44 -7.04
CA SER A 114 -1.07 20.55 -7.40
C SER A 114 0.21 19.95 -7.97
N ALA A 115 0.37 20.11 -9.29
CA ALA A 115 1.61 19.79 -9.97
C ALA A 115 2.75 20.64 -9.40
N SER A 116 3.80 19.98 -8.91
CA SER A 116 5.07 20.62 -8.57
C SER A 116 5.75 21.13 -9.85
N LYS A 117 6.24 22.38 -9.81
CA LYS A 117 6.96 23.00 -10.92
C LYS A 117 8.26 22.25 -11.23
N PRO A 118 8.70 22.19 -12.50
CA PRO A 118 9.95 21.56 -12.87
C PRO A 118 11.14 22.35 -12.33
N PHE A 119 12.14 21.60 -11.86
CA PHE A 119 13.45 22.09 -11.47
C PHE A 119 14.24 22.46 -12.74
N GLU A 120 14.41 23.76 -12.99
CA GLU A 120 15.37 24.28 -13.97
C GLU A 120 16.78 24.30 -13.36
N LYS A 121 17.78 23.88 -14.15
CA LYS A 121 19.19 23.84 -13.78
C LYS A 121 19.86 25.19 -14.00
#